data_AF-A0A0F9MBE8-F1
#
_entry.id   AF-A0A0F9MBE8-F1
#
_cell.length_a   1.000
_cell.length_b   1.000
_cell.length_c   1.000
_cell.angle_alpha   90.00
_cell.angle_beta   90.00
_cell.angle_gamma   90.00
#
_symmetry.space_group_name_H-M   'P 1'
#
loop_
_entity.id
_entity.type
_entity.pdbx_description
1 polymer ?
#
loop_
_entity_poly.entity_id
_entity_poly.type
_entity_poly.pdbx_seq_one_letter_code
_entity_poly.pdbx_strand_id
1 'polypeptide(L)'
;MALYSNTLEIIRKYLASTVGDLNYGQAGTTGATTQKIYAPFLWKANDYYNNNQYEVYVYAGTNIGVTKRVTDWVLSTYLATVHSVYDNACDATSYLEMSRIFTEDDKRKAINLAIESIAGKYLVDLKDETTITLVADTYEYALPTSFLYLTKVTTEKVAAGGVFDASDAIDSRDWSIIKSYPPKLKLHEDHYSISAGKDLRLEGQGTQAIVDDDTDVIVIPPDWLVQKAITFLPQSKIQSNKLDATYRQALLLSASEPMVAPDPRTQRIIE
;
A
#
# COMPACT_ATOMS: atom_id res chain seq x y z
N MET A 1 16.43 -11.61 -5.77
CA MET A 1 16.93 -10.69 -4.72
C MET A 1 15.91 -9.57 -4.64
N ALA A 2 15.07 -9.53 -3.60
CA ALA A 2 14.05 -8.48 -3.48
C ALA A 2 14.76 -7.15 -3.21
N LEU A 3 14.88 -6.31 -4.26
CA LEU A 3 15.36 -4.93 -4.13
C LEU A 3 14.28 -4.16 -3.37
N TYR A 4 14.46 -4.01 -2.05
CA TYR A 4 13.63 -3.22 -1.15
C TYR A 4 12.15 -3.67 -1.02
N SER A 5 11.74 -4.02 0.19
CA SER A 5 10.32 -4.17 0.51
C SER A 5 9.72 -2.76 0.54
N ASN A 6 8.99 -2.35 -0.49
CA ASN A 6 8.31 -1.05 -0.55
C ASN A 6 6.90 -1.20 0.05
N THR A 7 6.80 -1.58 1.33
CA THR A 7 5.50 -1.69 1.99
C THR A 7 4.98 -0.33 2.44
N LEU A 8 3.67 -0.19 2.67
CA LEU A 8 3.06 1.03 3.20
C LEU A 8 3.77 1.51 4.47
N GLU A 9 4.10 0.61 5.41
CA GLU A 9 4.86 0.95 6.62
C GLU A 9 6.16 1.69 6.29
N ILE A 10 6.94 1.16 5.35
CA ILE A 10 8.26 1.69 4.98
C ILE A 10 8.11 3.05 4.27
N ILE A 11 7.15 3.17 3.35
CA ILE A 11 6.87 4.43 2.66
C ILE A 11 6.36 5.50 3.62
N ARG A 12 5.46 5.15 4.55
CA ARG A 12 4.93 6.06 5.56
C ARG A 12 6.04 6.57 6.49
N LYS A 13 6.93 5.70 6.94
CA LYS A 13 8.10 6.11 7.76
C LYS A 13 9.06 6.98 6.97
N TYR A 14 9.31 6.66 5.70
CA TYR A 14 10.15 7.50 4.87
C TYR A 14 9.56 8.91 4.73
N LEU A 15 8.27 9.01 4.38
CA LEU A 15 7.53 10.27 4.33
C LEU A 15 7.62 11.02 5.65
N ALA A 16 7.28 10.36 6.77
CA ALA A 16 7.31 10.94 8.10
C ALA A 16 8.69 11.47 8.49
N SER A 17 9.75 10.73 8.16
CA SER A 17 11.14 11.13 8.39
C SER A 17 11.51 12.36 7.56
N THR A 18 11.14 12.40 6.28
CA THR A 18 11.42 13.53 5.37
C THR A 18 10.77 14.83 5.86
N VAL A 19 9.59 14.75 6.45
CA VAL A 19 8.90 15.92 7.04
C VAL A 19 9.29 16.20 8.49
N GLY A 20 10.20 15.41 9.07
CA GLY A 20 10.66 15.58 10.45
C GLY A 20 9.60 15.25 11.51
N ASP A 21 8.64 14.41 11.17
CA ASP A 21 7.50 14.03 12.01
C ASP A 21 7.48 12.52 12.31
N LEU A 22 8.65 12.00 12.70
CA LEU A 22 8.85 10.59 13.03
C LEU A 22 9.69 10.46 14.30
N ASN A 23 9.12 9.82 15.32
CA ASN A 23 9.89 9.04 16.29
C ASN A 23 9.39 7.61 16.20
N TYR A 24 10.28 6.62 16.24
CA TYR A 24 9.86 5.23 16.17
C TYR A 24 10.78 4.35 16.98
N GLY A 25 10.27 3.19 17.39
CA GLY A 25 11.02 2.23 18.16
C GLY A 25 10.17 1.10 18.68
N GLN A 26 10.83 0.19 19.38
CA GLN A 26 10.21 -0.96 20.02
C GLN A 26 9.75 -0.59 21.42
N ALA A 27 8.53 -0.97 21.80
CA ALA A 27 8.10 -0.90 23.18
C ALA A 27 8.81 -1.97 24.03
N GLY A 28 8.72 -1.86 25.35
CA GLY A 28 9.09 -2.96 26.24
C GLY A 28 8.04 -3.19 27.30
N THR A 29 8.38 -3.99 28.31
CA THR A 29 7.42 -4.51 29.29
C THR A 29 7.50 -3.83 30.66
N THR A 30 8.59 -3.12 30.96
CA THR A 30 8.84 -2.55 32.29
C THR A 30 7.79 -1.50 32.66
N GLY A 31 6.90 -1.84 33.60
CA GLY A 31 5.83 -0.93 34.05
C GLY A 31 4.75 -0.65 33.01
N ALA A 32 4.76 -1.38 31.88
CA ALA A 32 3.75 -1.28 30.84
C ALA A 32 2.40 -1.83 31.35
N THR A 33 1.32 -1.14 31.01
CA THR A 33 -0.05 -1.55 31.31
C THR A 33 -0.92 -1.28 30.07
N THR A 34 -2.22 -1.59 30.13
CA THR A 34 -3.15 -1.23 29.05
C THR A 34 -3.24 0.27 28.79
N GLN A 35 -2.81 1.13 29.73
CA GLN A 35 -2.78 2.59 29.55
C GLN A 35 -1.37 3.18 29.46
N LYS A 36 -0.33 2.41 29.77
CA LYS A 36 1.05 2.88 29.83
C LYS A 36 1.94 2.08 28.89
N ILE A 37 2.63 2.78 28.02
CA ILE A 37 3.61 2.20 27.11
C ILE A 37 5.00 2.49 27.65
N TYR A 38 5.82 1.45 27.84
CA TYR A 38 7.25 1.62 28.09
C TYR A 38 7.98 1.85 26.76
N ALA A 39 8.50 3.06 26.57
CA ALA A 39 9.09 3.54 25.33
C ALA A 39 10.52 4.07 25.56
N PRO A 40 11.51 3.19 25.76
CA PRO A 40 12.89 3.57 26.12
C PRO A 40 13.65 4.28 24.97
N PHE A 41 13.09 4.31 23.77
CA PHE A 41 13.62 5.04 22.63
C PHE A 41 13.26 6.54 22.64
N LEU A 42 12.45 6.99 23.59
CA LEU A 42 12.05 8.38 23.77
C LEU A 42 12.87 9.05 24.88
N TRP A 43 13.43 10.24 24.58
CA TRP A 43 14.43 10.90 25.44
C TRP A 43 14.15 12.38 25.69
N LYS A 44 12.87 12.77 25.64
CA LYS A 44 12.47 14.16 25.90
C LYS A 44 12.11 14.35 27.37
N ALA A 45 12.17 15.59 27.83
CA ALA A 45 11.78 15.96 29.20
C ALA A 45 10.34 15.57 29.50
N ASN A 46 10.00 15.47 30.79
CA ASN A 46 8.63 15.21 31.24
C ASN A 46 7.64 16.14 30.53
N ASP A 47 6.46 15.61 30.26
CA ASP A 47 5.36 16.29 29.60
C ASP A 47 5.58 16.70 28.13
N TYR A 48 6.76 16.45 27.54
CA TYR A 48 7.06 16.91 26.19
C TYR A 48 6.06 16.39 25.14
N TYR A 49 5.76 15.08 25.16
CA TYR A 49 4.94 14.45 24.12
C TYR A 49 3.46 14.81 24.26
N ASN A 50 2.92 14.86 25.47
CA ASN A 50 1.53 15.27 25.73
C ASN A 50 1.30 16.76 25.50
N ASN A 51 2.22 17.65 25.90
CA ASN A 51 2.10 19.09 25.63
C ASN A 51 2.12 19.40 24.13
N ASN A 52 2.85 18.60 23.35
CA ASN A 52 2.91 18.73 21.89
C ASN A 52 1.89 17.85 21.17
N GLN A 53 0.95 17.23 21.88
CA GLN A 53 -0.16 16.44 21.33
C GLN A 53 0.27 15.28 20.43
N TYR A 54 1.37 14.60 20.77
CA TYR A 54 1.82 13.44 19.99
C TYR A 54 0.79 12.30 20.03
N GLU A 55 0.63 11.66 18.88
CA GLU A 55 -0.08 10.41 18.71
C GLU A 55 0.92 9.27 18.54
N VAL A 56 0.58 8.10 19.07
CA VAL A 56 1.31 6.85 18.93
C VAL A 56 0.48 5.86 18.13
N TYR A 57 1.07 5.31 17.08
CA TYR A 57 0.52 4.26 16.22
C TYR A 57 1.34 2.98 16.40
N VAL A 58 0.67 1.84 16.56
CA VAL A 58 1.33 0.53 16.65
C VAL A 58 1.31 -0.11 15.27
N TYR A 59 2.47 -0.24 14.63
CA TYR A 59 2.57 -0.78 13.26
C TYR A 59 2.92 -2.27 13.22
N ALA A 60 3.35 -2.85 14.35
CA ALA A 60 3.60 -4.28 14.47
C ALA A 60 3.41 -4.77 15.91
N GLY A 61 3.06 -6.05 16.08
CA GLY A 61 2.94 -6.71 17.38
C GLY A 61 1.58 -6.49 18.07
N THR A 62 1.59 -6.53 19.40
CA THR A 62 0.39 -6.38 20.23
C THR A 62 -0.26 -5.00 20.04
N ASN A 63 -1.57 -5.00 19.73
CA ASN A 63 -2.38 -3.82 19.38
C ASN A 63 -2.04 -3.16 18.01
N ILE A 64 -1.53 -3.92 17.04
CA ILE A 64 -1.31 -3.44 15.66
C ILE A 64 -2.54 -2.71 15.08
N GLY A 65 -2.30 -1.64 14.33
CA GLY A 65 -3.33 -0.82 13.69
C GLY A 65 -3.97 0.22 14.60
N VAL A 66 -3.58 0.31 15.88
CA VAL A 66 -4.23 1.20 16.84
C VAL A 66 -3.45 2.49 17.04
N THR A 67 -4.12 3.62 16.83
CA THR A 67 -3.62 4.97 17.14
C THR A 67 -4.20 5.50 18.45
N LYS A 68 -3.35 6.04 19.33
CA LYS A 68 -3.76 6.70 20.57
C LYS A 68 -3.01 8.01 20.77
N ARG A 69 -3.62 8.97 21.48
CA ARG A 69 -2.95 10.21 21.89
C ARG A 69 -2.22 10.02 23.22
N VAL A 70 -1.00 10.57 23.34
CA VAL A 70 -0.24 10.62 24.59
C VAL A 70 -0.80 11.73 25.49
N THR A 71 -1.09 11.39 26.74
CA THR A 71 -1.65 12.31 27.75
C THR A 71 -0.67 12.64 28.87
N ASP A 72 0.36 11.83 29.08
CA ASP A 72 1.43 12.07 30.06
C ASP A 72 2.71 11.35 29.63
N TRP A 73 3.87 11.91 29.96
CA TRP A 73 5.19 11.34 29.70
C TRP A 73 6.13 11.57 30.88
N VAL A 74 6.69 10.48 31.39
CA VAL A 74 7.63 10.49 32.52
C VAL A 74 8.97 9.91 32.09
N LEU A 75 9.99 10.77 31.97
CA LEU A 75 11.33 10.42 31.50
C LEU A 75 12.05 9.43 32.44
N SER A 76 11.90 9.58 33.76
CA SER A 76 12.59 8.71 34.73
C SER A 76 12.15 7.25 34.66
N THR A 77 10.95 6.98 34.14
CA THR A 77 10.42 5.63 33.96
C THR A 77 10.27 5.22 32.50
N TYR A 78 10.51 6.14 31.56
CA TYR A 78 10.23 5.98 30.12
C TYR A 78 8.80 5.51 29.82
N LEU A 79 7.82 6.00 30.61
CA LEU A 79 6.41 5.60 30.45
C LEU A 79 5.61 6.74 29.79
N ALA A 80 4.97 6.42 28.67
CA ALA A 80 3.96 7.26 28.04
C ALA A 80 2.57 6.75 28.44
N THR A 81 1.74 7.61 29.04
CA THR A 81 0.33 7.32 29.30
C THR A 81 -0.50 7.74 28.09
N VAL A 82 -1.42 6.89 27.66
CA VAL A 82 -2.33 7.18 26.53
C VAL A 82 -3.76 7.48 26.98
N HIS A 83 -4.48 8.28 26.19
CA HIS A 83 -5.82 8.78 26.54
C HIS A 83 -6.85 7.68 26.81
N SER A 84 -6.85 6.61 26.03
CA SER A 84 -7.75 5.46 26.22
C SER A 84 -6.94 4.17 26.28
N VAL A 85 -7.38 3.23 27.11
CA VAL A 85 -6.74 1.92 27.26
C VAL A 85 -6.70 1.15 25.94
N TYR A 86 -5.64 0.37 25.75
CA TYR A 86 -5.55 -0.73 24.81
C TYR A 86 -6.24 -1.98 25.36
N ASP A 87 -6.57 -2.93 24.50
CA ASP A 87 -7.11 -4.22 24.92
C ASP A 87 -6.06 -5.02 25.70
N ASN A 88 -4.79 -4.90 25.29
CA ASN A 88 -3.64 -5.52 25.96
C ASN A 88 -2.53 -4.49 26.19
N ALA A 89 -1.67 -4.71 27.19
CA ALA A 89 -0.47 -3.90 27.36
C ALA A 89 0.45 -4.06 26.14
N CYS A 90 1.00 -2.96 25.63
CA CYS A 90 2.09 -3.04 24.65
C CYS A 90 3.30 -3.72 25.30
N ASP A 91 4.03 -4.51 24.52
CA ASP A 91 5.12 -5.37 24.97
C ASP A 91 6.33 -5.29 24.05
N ALA A 92 7.33 -6.15 24.27
CA ALA A 92 8.53 -6.20 23.45
C ALA A 92 8.29 -6.66 22.00
N THR A 93 7.09 -7.09 21.61
CA THR A 93 6.75 -7.35 20.20
C THR A 93 6.15 -6.14 19.52
N SER A 94 5.72 -5.14 20.31
CA SER A 94 5.00 -3.97 19.83
C SER A 94 5.97 -2.94 19.30
N TYR A 95 5.83 -2.58 18.03
CA TYR A 95 6.61 -1.50 17.43
C TYR A 95 5.75 -0.29 17.14
N LEU A 96 6.30 0.88 17.43
CA LEU A 96 5.56 2.13 17.54
C LEU A 96 6.13 3.20 16.61
N GLU A 97 5.23 3.97 16.02
CA GLU A 97 5.51 5.25 15.37
C GLU A 97 4.82 6.35 16.18
N MET A 98 5.49 7.49 16.36
CA MET A 98 4.92 8.66 17.00
C MET A 98 5.03 9.87 16.08
N SER A 99 3.89 10.53 15.92
CA SER A 99 3.71 11.68 15.04
C SER A 99 3.03 12.81 15.79
N ARG A 100 3.39 14.04 15.44
CA ARG A 100 2.83 15.27 16.02
C ARG A 100 1.98 16.04 15.02
N ILE A 101 2.45 16.15 13.78
CA ILE A 101 1.88 17.07 12.79
C ILE A 101 0.88 16.33 11.93
N PHE A 102 1.28 15.20 11.36
CA PHE A 102 0.48 14.41 10.45
C PHE A 102 0.14 13.07 11.08
N THR A 103 -1.14 12.74 11.12
CA THR A 103 -1.58 11.44 11.64
C THR A 103 -1.16 10.32 10.68
N GLU A 104 -1.24 9.07 11.13
CA GLU A 104 -1.05 7.90 10.26
C GLU A 104 -1.97 7.97 9.04
N ASP A 105 -3.24 8.29 9.27
CA ASP A 105 -4.26 8.40 8.23
C ASP A 105 -4.01 9.55 7.24
N ASP A 106 -3.51 10.71 7.70
CA ASP A 106 -3.10 11.80 6.80
C ASP A 106 -2.00 11.33 5.83
N LYS A 107 -1.02 10.57 6.36
CA LYS A 107 0.10 10.06 5.58
C LYS A 107 -0.37 8.99 4.59
N ARG A 108 -1.20 8.04 5.01
CA ARG A 108 -1.79 7.01 4.12
C ARG A 108 -2.61 7.65 3.00
N LYS A 109 -3.47 8.61 3.32
CA LYS A 109 -4.25 9.36 2.31
C LYS A 109 -3.34 10.08 1.31
N ALA A 110 -2.30 10.74 1.78
CA ALA A 110 -1.35 11.43 0.91
C ALA A 110 -0.59 10.46 -0.01
N ILE A 111 -0.24 9.27 0.48
CA ILE A 111 0.36 8.19 -0.32
C ILE A 111 -0.63 7.69 -1.37
N ASN A 112 -1.88 7.39 -1.01
CA ASN A 112 -2.89 6.93 -1.95
C ASN A 112 -3.21 7.98 -3.02
N LEU A 113 -3.29 9.26 -2.67
CA LEU A 113 -3.41 10.34 -3.66
C LEU A 113 -2.21 10.42 -4.61
N ALA A 114 -1.00 10.13 -4.12
CA ALA A 114 0.19 10.07 -4.97
C ALA A 114 0.15 8.87 -5.93
N ILE A 115 -0.29 7.69 -5.46
CA ILE A 115 -0.53 6.50 -6.30
C ILE A 115 -1.56 6.82 -7.39
N GLU A 116 -2.71 7.41 -7.01
CA GLU A 116 -3.76 7.79 -7.93
C GLU A 116 -3.28 8.83 -8.96
N SER A 117 -2.41 9.77 -8.57
CA SER A 117 -1.91 10.81 -9.47
C SER A 117 -1.08 10.30 -10.65
N ILE A 118 -0.56 9.07 -10.56
CA ILE A 118 0.19 8.40 -11.63
C ILE A 118 -0.56 7.18 -12.20
N ALA A 119 -1.78 6.93 -11.71
CA ALA A 119 -2.65 5.89 -12.23
C ALA A 119 -2.88 6.12 -13.74
N GLY A 120 -2.70 5.06 -14.53
CA GLY A 120 -2.80 5.11 -15.99
C GLY A 120 -1.52 5.53 -16.72
N LYS A 121 -0.50 6.06 -16.05
CA LYS A 121 0.84 6.26 -16.64
C LYS A 121 1.82 5.16 -16.28
N TYR A 122 1.57 4.55 -15.13
CA TYR A 122 2.38 3.50 -14.57
C TYR A 122 1.51 2.27 -14.37
N LEU A 123 1.79 1.23 -15.14
CA LEU A 123 1.05 -0.01 -15.11
C LEU A 123 1.84 -1.08 -14.36
N VAL A 124 1.09 -1.96 -13.70
CA VAL A 124 1.58 -3.11 -12.96
C VAL A 124 1.08 -4.36 -13.65
N ASP A 125 1.96 -5.33 -13.85
CA ASP A 125 1.58 -6.64 -14.36
C ASP A 125 0.68 -7.34 -13.34
N LEU A 126 -0.54 -7.66 -13.77
CA LEU A 126 -1.54 -8.37 -12.99
C LEU A 126 -1.63 -9.81 -13.48
N LYS A 127 -1.74 -10.72 -12.53
CA LYS A 127 -1.88 -12.15 -12.82
C LYS A 127 -2.91 -12.76 -11.89
N ASP A 128 -3.94 -13.34 -12.50
CA ASP A 128 -4.88 -14.25 -11.86
C ASP A 128 -5.55 -13.69 -10.60
N GLU A 129 -6.12 -12.49 -10.70
CA GLU A 129 -6.84 -11.89 -9.58
C GLU A 129 -8.15 -12.60 -9.25
N THR A 130 -8.71 -13.34 -10.20
CA THR A 130 -9.96 -14.07 -10.02
C THR A 130 -9.98 -15.30 -10.91
N THR A 131 -10.27 -16.45 -10.31
CA THR A 131 -10.51 -17.70 -11.03
C THR A 131 -11.83 -17.62 -11.79
N ILE A 132 -11.78 -17.75 -13.12
CA ILE A 132 -12.98 -17.83 -13.96
C ILE A 132 -13.15 -19.27 -14.42
N THR A 133 -14.12 -19.97 -13.84
CA THR A 133 -14.45 -21.35 -14.25
C THR A 133 -15.28 -21.35 -15.52
N LEU A 134 -14.82 -22.10 -16.53
CA LEU A 134 -15.51 -22.28 -17.80
C LEU A 134 -16.78 -23.12 -17.62
N VAL A 135 -17.88 -22.64 -18.19
CA VAL A 135 -19.18 -23.32 -18.22
C VAL A 135 -19.51 -23.69 -19.66
N ALA A 136 -20.09 -24.88 -19.86
CA ALA A 136 -20.54 -25.33 -21.18
C ALA A 136 -21.44 -24.27 -21.84
N ASP A 137 -21.24 -24.06 -23.14
CA ASP A 137 -22.00 -23.12 -23.97
C ASP A 137 -22.01 -21.65 -23.47
N THR A 138 -21.07 -21.28 -22.60
CA THR A 138 -20.94 -19.90 -22.07
C THR A 138 -19.68 -19.25 -22.62
N TYR A 139 -19.83 -18.25 -23.50
CA TYR A 139 -18.71 -17.63 -24.20
C TYR A 139 -18.40 -16.20 -23.74
N GLU A 140 -19.13 -15.68 -22.76
CA GLU A 140 -18.91 -14.37 -22.18
C GLU A 140 -18.68 -14.47 -20.68
N TYR A 141 -17.57 -13.91 -20.20
CA TYR A 141 -17.19 -13.92 -18.79
C TYR A 141 -16.89 -12.51 -18.32
N ALA A 142 -17.30 -12.16 -17.10
CA ALA A 142 -16.95 -10.87 -16.52
C ALA A 142 -15.43 -10.80 -16.30
N LEU A 143 -14.81 -9.69 -16.72
CA LEU A 143 -13.41 -9.41 -16.43
C LEU A 143 -13.30 -8.63 -15.11
N PRO A 144 -12.26 -8.89 -14.30
CA PRO A 144 -11.96 -8.04 -13.14
C PRO A 144 -11.70 -6.60 -13.58
N THR A 145 -12.20 -5.63 -12.81
CA THR A 145 -12.12 -4.20 -13.15
C THR A 145 -10.73 -3.57 -12.96
N SER A 146 -9.83 -4.31 -12.33
CA SER A 146 -8.42 -3.95 -12.12
C SER A 146 -7.57 -3.99 -13.39
N PHE A 147 -7.93 -4.87 -14.36
CA PHE A 147 -7.24 -4.96 -15.63
C PHE A 147 -7.61 -3.77 -16.53
N LEU A 148 -6.60 -2.98 -16.89
CA LEU A 148 -6.70 -1.98 -17.96
C LEU A 148 -6.40 -2.58 -19.33
N TYR A 149 -5.45 -3.51 -19.37
CA TYR A 149 -5.05 -4.23 -20.57
C TYR A 149 -4.96 -5.72 -20.26
N LEU A 150 -5.57 -6.56 -21.09
CA LEU A 150 -5.41 -8.01 -21.03
C LEU A 150 -4.42 -8.42 -22.11
N THR A 151 -3.36 -9.14 -21.73
CA THR A 151 -2.29 -9.53 -22.67
C THR A 151 -2.36 -11.02 -23.01
N LYS A 152 -2.81 -11.85 -22.07
CA LYS A 152 -2.84 -13.30 -22.26
C LYS A 152 -3.96 -13.95 -21.44
N VAL A 153 -4.64 -14.90 -22.08
CA VAL A 153 -5.62 -15.78 -21.46
C VAL A 153 -5.09 -17.20 -21.58
N THR A 154 -4.98 -17.91 -20.45
CA THR A 154 -4.50 -19.30 -20.42
C THR A 154 -5.57 -20.18 -19.83
N THR A 155 -5.87 -21.30 -20.47
CA THR A 155 -6.79 -22.28 -19.91
C THR A 155 -6.02 -23.28 -19.07
N GLU A 156 -6.64 -23.74 -17.99
CA GLU A 156 -6.11 -24.81 -17.18
C GLU A 156 -5.89 -26.09 -18.00
N LYS A 157 -4.81 -26.82 -17.73
CA LYS A 157 -4.45 -28.04 -18.45
C LYS A 157 -5.48 -29.16 -18.23
N VAL A 158 -5.88 -29.35 -16.97
CA VAL A 158 -6.85 -30.35 -16.52
C VAL A 158 -7.79 -29.68 -15.52
N ALA A 159 -9.10 -29.89 -15.68
CA ALA A 159 -10.11 -29.31 -14.79
C ALA A 159 -9.81 -29.62 -13.31
N ALA A 160 -9.87 -28.58 -12.47
CA ALA A 160 -9.60 -28.65 -11.03
C ALA A 160 -8.18 -29.11 -10.65
N GLY A 161 -7.20 -28.94 -11.54
CA GLY A 161 -5.80 -29.29 -11.33
C GLY A 161 -4.92 -28.14 -10.82
N GLY A 162 -5.34 -26.89 -10.94
CA GLY A 162 -4.58 -25.66 -10.66
C GLY A 162 -3.34 -25.46 -11.54
N VAL A 163 -3.21 -26.21 -12.65
CA VAL A 163 -2.01 -26.21 -13.50
C VAL A 163 -2.29 -25.50 -14.83
N PHE A 164 -1.50 -24.46 -15.09
CA PHE A 164 -1.61 -23.62 -16.29
C PHE A 164 -0.29 -23.62 -17.04
N ASP A 165 -0.28 -24.20 -18.23
CA ASP A 165 0.91 -24.31 -19.07
C ASP A 165 0.95 -23.18 -20.10
N ALA A 166 2.14 -22.73 -20.50
CA ALA A 166 2.26 -21.66 -21.49
C ALA A 166 1.76 -22.09 -22.88
N SER A 167 1.77 -23.40 -23.16
CA SER A 167 1.21 -24.00 -24.37
C SER A 167 -0.32 -23.99 -24.40
N ASP A 168 -0.97 -23.87 -23.25
CA ASP A 168 -2.44 -23.82 -23.12
C ASP A 168 -2.97 -22.37 -23.18
N ALA A 169 -2.14 -21.46 -23.68
CA ALA A 169 -2.54 -20.08 -23.96
C ALA A 169 -3.54 -20.06 -25.12
N ILE A 170 -4.69 -19.40 -24.91
CA ILE A 170 -5.67 -19.16 -25.97
C ILE A 170 -5.07 -18.17 -26.96
N ASP A 171 -5.15 -18.46 -28.25
CA ASP A 171 -4.69 -17.54 -29.29
C ASP A 171 -5.44 -16.21 -29.16
N SER A 172 -4.71 -15.10 -29.28
CA SER A 172 -5.26 -13.73 -29.26
C SER A 172 -6.38 -13.48 -30.28
N ARG A 173 -6.49 -14.32 -31.32
CA ARG A 173 -7.55 -14.25 -32.34
C ARG A 173 -8.85 -14.93 -31.92
N ASP A 174 -8.79 -15.76 -30.88
CA ASP A 174 -9.92 -16.58 -30.42
C ASP A 174 -10.61 -15.98 -29.20
N TRP A 175 -10.20 -14.77 -28.79
CA TRP A 175 -10.90 -13.99 -27.80
C TRP A 175 -10.86 -12.48 -28.10
N SER A 176 -11.81 -11.76 -27.52
CA SER A 176 -11.86 -10.29 -27.57
C SER A 176 -12.47 -9.72 -26.30
N ILE A 177 -12.20 -8.44 -26.02
CA ILE A 177 -12.83 -7.72 -24.91
C ILE A 177 -14.07 -7.00 -25.43
N ILE A 178 -15.24 -7.34 -24.87
CA ILE A 178 -16.46 -6.58 -25.10
C ILE A 178 -16.43 -5.34 -24.22
N LYS A 179 -16.49 -4.17 -24.86
CA LYS A 179 -16.62 -2.86 -24.20
C LYS A 179 -18.01 -2.71 -23.58
N SER A 180 -18.19 -3.31 -22.40
CA SER A 180 -19.37 -3.18 -21.54
C SER A 180 -18.94 -2.75 -20.14
N TYR A 181 -19.88 -2.43 -19.25
CA TYR A 181 -19.59 -2.06 -17.86
C TYR A 181 -20.31 -3.02 -16.91
N PRO A 182 -19.59 -3.92 -16.20
CA PRO A 182 -18.13 -4.18 -16.28
C PRO A 182 -17.70 -4.80 -17.62
N PRO A 183 -16.40 -4.71 -18.01
CA PRO A 183 -15.90 -5.32 -19.23
C PRO A 183 -16.06 -6.84 -19.19
N LYS A 184 -16.21 -7.45 -20.37
CA LYS A 184 -16.33 -8.92 -20.50
C LYS A 184 -15.30 -9.48 -21.46
N LEU A 185 -14.80 -10.67 -21.14
CA LEU A 185 -14.05 -11.52 -22.05
C LEU A 185 -15.03 -12.29 -22.91
N LYS A 186 -14.92 -12.16 -24.23
CA LYS A 186 -15.63 -13.01 -25.20
C LYS A 186 -14.66 -14.02 -25.79
N LEU A 187 -14.98 -15.29 -25.65
CA LEU A 187 -14.33 -16.36 -26.40
C LEU A 187 -15.09 -16.54 -27.72
N HIS A 188 -14.38 -16.63 -28.84
CA HIS A 188 -15.02 -16.77 -30.15
C HIS A 188 -15.48 -18.21 -30.37
N GLU A 189 -16.80 -18.41 -30.36
CA GLU A 189 -17.50 -19.70 -30.54
C GLU A 189 -17.02 -20.48 -31.77
N ASP A 190 -16.73 -19.77 -32.85
CA ASP A 190 -16.32 -20.37 -34.13
C ASP A 190 -14.92 -20.98 -34.08
N HIS A 191 -14.07 -20.51 -33.15
CA HIS A 191 -12.64 -20.84 -33.13
C HIS A 191 -12.18 -21.53 -31.84
N TYR A 192 -12.89 -21.31 -30.73
CA TYR A 192 -12.53 -21.85 -29.42
C TYR A 192 -13.59 -22.83 -28.90
N SER A 193 -13.17 -24.05 -28.59
CA SER A 193 -14.03 -25.06 -27.98
C SER A 193 -13.86 -25.07 -26.46
N ILE A 194 -14.97 -24.85 -25.75
CA ILE A 194 -14.96 -24.78 -24.28
C ILE A 194 -14.94 -26.19 -23.68
N SER A 195 -13.95 -26.43 -22.83
CA SER A 195 -13.91 -27.59 -21.93
C SER A 195 -14.42 -27.19 -20.56
N ALA A 196 -15.69 -27.48 -20.27
CA ALA A 196 -16.34 -27.10 -19.02
C ALA A 196 -15.61 -27.62 -17.78
N GLY A 197 -15.62 -26.83 -16.70
CA GLY A 197 -14.98 -27.14 -15.42
C GLY A 197 -13.49 -26.81 -15.34
N LYS A 198 -12.88 -26.34 -16.44
CA LYS A 198 -11.53 -25.77 -16.42
C LYS A 198 -11.56 -24.30 -16.03
N ASP A 199 -10.51 -23.84 -15.38
CA ASP A 199 -10.37 -22.42 -15.05
C ASP A 199 -9.58 -21.65 -16.12
N LEU A 200 -9.87 -20.34 -16.23
CA LEU A 200 -9.06 -19.40 -16.98
C LEU A 200 -8.13 -18.63 -16.03
N ARG A 201 -6.88 -18.48 -16.47
CA ARG A 201 -5.91 -17.56 -15.89
C ARG A 201 -5.76 -16.35 -16.80
N LEU A 202 -5.96 -15.17 -16.22
CA LEU A 202 -5.81 -13.89 -16.88
C LEU A 202 -4.45 -13.26 -16.53
N GLU A 203 -3.72 -12.82 -17.55
CA GLU A 203 -2.47 -12.07 -17.41
C GLU A 203 -2.60 -10.77 -18.21
N GLY A 204 -2.16 -9.67 -17.62
CA GLY A 204 -2.38 -8.34 -18.17
C GLY A 204 -1.74 -7.26 -17.33
N GLN A 205 -2.23 -6.04 -17.48
CA GLN A 205 -1.72 -4.86 -16.82
C GLN A 205 -2.85 -4.02 -16.24
N GLY A 206 -2.63 -3.47 -15.06
CA GLY A 206 -3.55 -2.58 -14.37
C GLY A 206 -2.83 -1.49 -13.59
N THR A 207 -3.58 -0.73 -12.79
CA THR A 207 -3.00 0.27 -11.90
C THR A 207 -2.67 -0.34 -10.55
N GLN A 208 -1.62 0.17 -9.89
CA GLN A 208 -1.38 -0.11 -8.47
C GLN A 208 -2.65 0.23 -7.67
N ALA A 209 -3.14 -0.73 -6.88
CA ALA A 209 -4.24 -0.50 -5.96
C ALA A 209 -3.83 0.50 -4.88
N ILE A 210 -4.82 1.24 -4.36
CA ILE A 210 -4.63 1.96 -3.10
C ILE A 210 -4.24 0.98 -2.01
N VAL A 211 -3.49 1.48 -1.02
CA VAL A 211 -2.98 0.68 0.09
C VAL A 211 -3.69 1.05 1.38
N ASP A 212 -4.06 0.04 2.14
CA ASP A 212 -4.82 0.15 3.39
C ASP A 212 -4.09 -0.52 4.56
N ASP A 213 -3.31 -1.58 4.29
CA ASP A 213 -2.56 -2.34 5.29
C ASP A 213 -1.06 -1.99 5.25
N ASP A 214 -0.40 -2.02 6.41
CA ASP A 214 1.04 -1.80 6.55
C ASP A 214 1.90 -2.77 5.76
N THR A 215 1.35 -3.95 5.45
CA THR A 215 1.98 -5.01 4.66
C THR A 215 1.75 -4.87 3.16
N ASP A 216 0.88 -3.95 2.72
CA ASP A 216 0.60 -3.75 1.30
C ASP A 216 1.85 -3.27 0.56
N VAL A 217 2.14 -3.94 -0.56
CA VAL A 217 3.32 -3.67 -1.38
C VAL A 217 3.00 -2.59 -2.40
N ILE A 218 3.90 -1.62 -2.50
CA ILE A 218 3.84 -0.51 -3.45
C ILE A 218 4.96 -0.67 -4.48
N VAL A 219 4.58 -0.80 -5.76
CA VAL A 219 5.55 -1.04 -6.84
C VAL A 219 6.06 0.24 -7.52
N ILE A 220 5.56 1.40 -7.08
CA ILE A 220 5.97 2.73 -7.57
C ILE A 220 7.30 3.14 -6.90
N PRO A 221 8.20 3.87 -7.61
CA PRO A 221 9.46 4.34 -7.02
C PRO A 221 9.27 5.10 -5.71
N PRO A 222 9.90 4.65 -4.61
CA PRO A 222 9.66 5.18 -3.28
C PRO A 222 10.06 6.64 -3.16
N ASP A 223 11.18 7.05 -3.76
CA ASP A 223 11.65 8.44 -3.71
C ASP A 223 10.64 9.39 -4.35
N TRP A 224 10.21 9.09 -5.57
CA TRP A 224 9.21 9.92 -6.25
C TRP A 224 7.88 9.91 -5.50
N LEU A 225 7.43 8.73 -5.05
CA LEU A 225 6.16 8.57 -4.34
C LEU A 225 6.14 9.40 -3.05
N VAL A 226 7.21 9.36 -2.26
CA VAL A 226 7.31 10.14 -1.02
C VAL A 226 7.32 11.65 -1.31
N GLN A 227 8.11 12.10 -2.29
CA GLN A 227 8.10 13.51 -2.67
C GLN A 227 6.71 13.95 -3.14
N LYS A 228 6.04 13.12 -3.95
CA LYS A 228 4.69 13.42 -4.42
C LYS A 228 3.67 13.41 -3.27
N ALA A 229 3.73 12.45 -2.36
CA ALA A 229 2.85 12.36 -1.20
C ALA A 229 3.01 13.57 -0.27
N ILE A 230 4.23 14.11 -0.08
CA ILE A 230 4.43 15.35 0.68
C ILE A 230 3.60 16.50 0.10
N THR A 231 3.44 16.56 -1.23
CA THR A 231 2.60 17.60 -1.89
C THR A 231 1.10 17.44 -1.63
N PHE A 232 0.66 16.29 -1.12
CA PHE A 232 -0.74 16.04 -0.77
C PHE A 232 -1.01 16.09 0.74
N LEU A 233 0.02 16.33 1.57
CA LEU A 233 -0.20 16.50 3.00
C LEU A 233 -1.01 17.79 3.30
N PRO A 234 -1.85 17.79 4.36
CA PRO A 234 -2.67 18.95 4.71
C PRO A 234 -1.85 20.22 4.94
N GLN A 235 -1.90 21.17 4.00
CA GLN A 235 -1.13 22.41 4.08
C GLN A 235 -1.48 23.26 5.31
N SER A 236 -2.72 23.16 5.83
CA SER A 236 -3.14 23.85 7.05
C SER A 236 -2.34 23.46 8.29
N LYS A 237 -1.70 22.29 8.28
CA LYS A 237 -0.85 21.80 9.37
C LYS A 237 0.62 22.21 9.20
N ILE A 238 0.97 22.91 8.12
CA ILE A 238 2.33 23.40 7.88
C ILE A 238 2.58 24.64 8.74
N GLN A 239 3.17 24.42 9.92
CA GLN A 239 3.36 25.46 10.93
C GLN A 239 4.80 25.98 11.02
N SER A 240 5.71 25.57 10.14
CA SER A 240 7.12 25.99 10.21
C SER A 240 7.75 26.28 8.85
N ASN A 241 8.68 27.25 8.83
CA ASN A 241 9.49 27.59 7.65
C ASN A 241 10.31 26.39 7.14
N LYS A 242 10.70 25.47 8.03
CA LYS A 242 11.41 24.24 7.64
C LYS A 242 10.52 23.34 6.80
N LEU A 243 9.26 23.16 7.22
CA LEU A 243 8.32 22.30 6.52
C LEU A 243 7.85 22.91 5.19
N ASP A 244 7.72 24.24 5.11
CA ASP A 244 7.47 24.94 3.84
C ASP A 244 8.62 24.72 2.84
N ALA A 245 9.88 24.80 3.30
CA ALA A 245 11.03 24.50 2.45
C ALA A 245 11.01 23.04 1.95
N THR A 246 10.70 22.08 2.83
CA THR A 246 10.53 20.66 2.44
C THR A 246 9.44 20.50 1.38
N TYR A 247 8.30 21.16 1.54
CA TYR A 247 7.19 21.09 0.59
C TYR A 247 7.58 21.65 -0.80
N ARG A 248 8.27 22.80 -0.83
CA ARG A 248 8.76 23.39 -2.09
C ARG A 248 9.79 22.49 -2.78
N GLN A 249 10.69 21.88 -2.01
CA GLN A 249 11.64 20.92 -2.55
C GLN A 249 10.93 19.68 -3.11
N ALA A 250 9.92 19.17 -2.40
CA ALA A 250 9.13 18.03 -2.84
C ALA A 250 8.36 18.31 -4.14
N LEU A 251 7.82 19.52 -4.31
CA LEU A 251 7.22 19.96 -5.57
C LEU A 251 8.22 19.90 -6.74
N LEU A 252 9.46 20.36 -6.54
CA LEU A 252 10.49 20.34 -7.58
C LEU A 252 10.93 18.92 -7.92
N LEU A 253 11.12 18.06 -6.92
CA LEU A 253 11.59 16.69 -7.11
C LEU A 253 10.52 15.77 -7.69
N SER A 254 9.25 16.00 -7.40
CA SER A 254 8.12 15.22 -7.93
C SER A 254 7.55 15.77 -9.23
N ALA A 255 8.05 16.90 -9.73
CA ALA A 255 7.59 17.51 -10.98
C ALA A 255 7.87 16.62 -12.20
N SER A 256 8.97 15.88 -12.18
CA SER A 256 9.29 14.90 -13.20
C SER A 256 8.82 13.53 -12.77
N GLU A 257 8.03 12.88 -13.63
CA GLU A 257 7.62 11.50 -13.42
C GLU A 257 8.84 10.56 -13.52
N PRO A 258 8.84 9.47 -12.74
CA PRO A 258 9.94 8.52 -12.77
C PRO A 258 10.04 7.87 -14.16
N MET A 259 11.24 7.90 -14.74
CA MET A 259 11.51 7.30 -16.05
C MET A 259 11.80 5.80 -15.98
N VAL A 260 12.28 5.32 -14.84
CA VAL A 260 12.71 3.92 -14.65
C VAL A 260 11.84 3.27 -13.60
N ALA A 261 11.42 2.06 -13.92
CA ALA A 261 10.66 1.24 -13.02
C ALA A 261 11.53 0.57 -11.95
N PRO A 262 11.18 0.63 -10.65
CA PRO A 262 11.95 -0.05 -9.61
C PRO A 262 11.66 -1.55 -9.59
N ASP A 263 10.42 -1.93 -9.94
CA ASP A 263 9.95 -3.31 -9.96
C ASP A 263 9.89 -3.80 -11.42
N PRO A 264 10.43 -4.98 -11.75
CA PRO A 264 10.37 -5.53 -13.11
C PRO A 264 8.94 -5.78 -13.61
N ARG A 265 7.96 -5.88 -12.72
CA ARG A 265 6.53 -6.02 -13.04
C ARG A 265 5.87 -4.69 -13.37
N THR A 266 6.62 -3.60 -13.37
CA THR A 266 6.06 -2.28 -13.62
C THR A 266 6.60 -1.68 -14.90
N GLN A 267 5.69 -1.13 -15.69
CA GLN A 267 6.00 -0.56 -16.98
C GLN A 267 5.34 0.81 -17.08
N ARG A 268 6.14 1.81 -17.45
CA ARG A 268 5.60 3.10 -17.84
C ARG A 268 4.95 2.96 -19.21
N ILE A 269 3.74 3.49 -19.38
CA ILE A 269 3.14 3.62 -20.70
C ILE A 269 3.95 4.67 -21.47
N ILE A 270 4.57 4.25 -22.58
CA ILE A 270 5.14 5.17 -23.55
C ILE A 270 4.00 5.53 -24.50
N GLU A 271 3.45 6.74 -24.35
CA GLU A 271 2.54 7.34 -25.33
C GLU A 271 3.29 7.79 -26.59
#